data_AF-A0A7X1PBA4-F1
#
_entry.id   AF-A0A7X1PBA4-F1
#
_cell.length_a   1.000
_cell.length_b   1.000
_cell.length_c   1.000
_cell.angle_alpha   90.00
_cell.angle_beta   90.00
_cell.angle_gamma   90.00
#
_symmetry.space_group_name_H-M   'P 1'
#
loop_
_entity.id
_entity.type
_entity.pdbx_description
1 polymer ?
#
loop_
_entity_poly.entity_id
_entity_poly.type
_entity_poly.pdbx_seq_one_letter_code
_entity_poly.pdbx_strand_id
1 'polypeptide(L)'
;MTTSLPEITAEREQRLSQLILSLPPYELESVRLSLDGHELILEGRIASYEAKRRMETAARAAGFQVKNGLRVTPAIVQFVPPDFSPTEPASPPR
;
A
#
# COMPACT_ATOMS: atom_id res chain seq x y z
N MET A 1 28.10 33.41 12.27
CA MET A 1 26.78 33.24 11.64
C MET A 1 26.53 31.75 11.53
N THR A 2 25.78 31.17 12.47
CA THR A 2 25.51 29.73 12.51
C THR A 2 24.00 29.55 12.43
N THR A 3 23.51 29.43 11.21
CA THR A 3 22.13 29.11 10.83
C THR A 3 22.29 28.35 9.52
N SER A 4 21.77 27.15 9.27
CA SER A 4 20.69 26.38 9.85
C SER A 4 20.92 24.92 9.44
N LEU A 5 21.10 24.01 10.39
CA LEU A 5 21.10 22.56 10.14
C LEU A 5 19.72 21.84 10.23
N PRO A 6 18.56 22.46 10.59
CA PRO A 6 17.27 21.75 10.60
C PRO A 6 16.40 21.91 9.33
N GLU A 7 16.66 22.90 8.46
CA GLU A 7 15.74 23.25 7.36
C GLU A 7 15.63 22.15 6.28
N ILE A 8 16.75 21.47 6.03
CA ILE A 8 16.83 20.34 5.07
C ILE A 8 16.01 19.13 5.56
N THR A 9 15.88 18.94 6.87
CA THR A 9 15.10 17.85 7.47
C THR A 9 13.61 18.15 7.38
N ALA A 10 13.21 19.37 7.68
CA ALA A 10 11.82 19.80 7.64
C ALA A 10 11.21 19.73 6.23
N GLU A 11 11.95 20.17 5.19
CA GLU A 11 11.47 20.09 3.81
C GLU A 11 11.30 18.62 3.36
N ARG A 12 12.19 17.72 3.79
CA ARG A 12 12.07 16.29 3.50
C ARG A 12 10.86 15.66 4.19
N GLU A 13 10.64 15.97 5.46
CA GLU A 13 9.47 15.48 6.20
C GLU A 13 8.16 16.00 5.58
N GLN A 14 8.14 17.24 5.12
CA GLN A 14 7.00 17.79 4.39
C GLN A 14 6.74 17.07 3.07
N ARG A 15 7.78 16.79 2.27
CA ARG A 15 7.65 15.99 1.04
C ARG A 15 7.16 14.58 1.33
N LEU A 16 7.64 13.96 2.41
CA LEU A 16 7.23 12.62 2.81
C LEU A 16 5.77 12.60 3.26
N SER A 17 5.33 13.61 4.01
CA SER A 17 3.93 13.79 4.40
C SER A 17 3.02 14.04 3.19
N GLN A 18 3.45 14.87 2.24
CA GLN A 18 2.73 15.08 0.98
C GLN A 18 2.60 13.79 0.17
N LEU A 19 3.65 12.97 0.15
CA LEU A 19 3.61 11.68 -0.53
C LEU A 19 2.62 10.72 0.12
N ILE A 20 2.59 10.66 1.46
CA ILE A 20 1.60 9.87 2.21
C ILE A 20 0.17 10.35 1.92
N LEU A 21 -0.05 11.66 1.90
CA LEU A 21 -1.35 12.26 1.61
C LEU A 21 -1.81 12.04 0.16
N SER A 22 -0.86 11.91 -0.78
CA SER A 22 -1.15 11.60 -2.17
C SER A 22 -1.53 10.12 -2.38
N LEU A 23 -1.34 9.26 -1.38
CA LEU A 23 -1.63 7.84 -1.48
C LEU A 23 -3.01 7.52 -0.87
N PRO A 24 -3.85 6.76 -1.59
CA PRO A 24 -5.14 6.36 -1.04
C PRO A 24 -4.94 5.44 0.20
N PRO A 25 -5.59 5.72 1.33
CA PRO A 25 -5.40 4.96 2.57
C PRO A 25 -5.86 3.49 2.46
N TYR A 26 -6.74 3.18 1.50
CA TYR A 26 -7.22 1.82 1.25
C TYR A 26 -6.17 0.90 0.59
N GLU A 27 -5.09 1.45 0.03
CA GLU A 27 -4.03 0.62 -0.55
C GLU A 27 -2.94 0.27 0.46
N LEU A 28 -2.87 1.00 1.58
CA LEU A 28 -1.84 0.90 2.62
C LEU A 28 -2.33 0.02 3.78
N GLU A 29 -2.49 -1.27 3.54
CA GLU A 29 -3.02 -2.22 4.55
C GLU A 29 -2.09 -2.34 5.78
N SER A 30 -0.78 -2.36 5.55
CA SER A 30 0.23 -2.34 6.61
C SER A 30 1.57 -1.87 6.04
N VAL A 31 1.62 -0.67 5.50
CA VAL A 31 2.83 -0.08 4.93
C VAL A 31 3.52 0.81 5.96
N ARG A 32 4.80 0.54 6.22
CA ARG A 32 5.71 1.43 6.94
C ARG A 32 6.56 2.19 5.93
N LEU A 33 6.64 3.50 6.15
CA LEU A 33 7.58 4.37 5.46
C LEU A 33 8.68 4.73 6.45
N SER A 34 9.93 4.59 6.05
CA SER A 34 11.09 5.03 6.85
C SER A 34 12.05 5.79 5.95
N LEU A 35 12.54 6.92 6.44
CA LEU A 35 13.51 7.74 5.74
C LEU A 35 14.89 7.51 6.36
N ASP A 36 15.82 6.96 5.57
CA ASP A 36 17.22 6.78 5.96
C ASP A 36 18.08 7.71 5.09
N GLY A 37 18.29 8.94 5.56
CA GLY A 37 19.03 9.98 4.83
C GLY A 37 18.35 10.42 3.53
N HIS A 38 18.76 9.83 2.40
CA HIS A 38 18.18 10.05 1.06
C HIS A 38 17.36 8.85 0.56
N GLU A 39 17.33 7.76 1.32
CA GLU A 39 16.64 6.53 0.94
C GLU A 39 15.27 6.47 1.63
N LEU A 40 14.20 6.27 0.85
CA LEU A 40 12.87 5.98 1.32
C LEU A 40 12.65 4.47 1.29
N ILE A 41 12.54 3.88 2.47
CA ILE A 41 12.29 2.47 2.68
C ILE A 41 10.78 2.26 2.78
N LEU A 42 10.25 1.44 1.87
CA LEU A 42 8.83 1.06 1.82
C LEU A 42 8.71 -0.41 2.21
N GLU A 43 8.19 -0.70 3.40
CA GLU A 43 8.08 -2.08 3.89
C GLU A 43 6.65 -2.41 4.31
N GLY A 44 6.20 -3.63 4.01
CA GLY A 44 4.92 -4.14 4.49
C GLY A 44 4.02 -4.71 3.40
N ARG A 45 2.70 -4.59 3.62
CA ARG A 45 1.67 -5.16 2.74
C ARG A 45 0.86 -4.10 2.02
N ILE A 46 0.66 -4.33 0.73
CA ILE A 46 -0.07 -3.44 -0.16
C ILE A 46 -1.15 -4.19 -0.94
N ALA A 47 -2.28 -3.54 -1.16
CA ALA A 47 -3.47 -4.15 -1.74
C ALA A 47 -3.30 -4.60 -3.20
N SER A 48 -2.37 -4.00 -3.96
CA SER A 48 -2.21 -4.28 -5.38
C SER A 48 -0.82 -3.93 -5.93
N TYR A 49 -0.46 -4.56 -7.05
CA TYR A 49 0.80 -4.26 -7.75
C TYR A 49 0.79 -2.86 -8.37
N GLU A 50 -0.38 -2.38 -8.80
CA GLU A 50 -0.54 -1.02 -9.33
C GLU A 50 -0.26 0.04 -8.24
N ALA A 51 -0.80 -0.17 -7.04
CA ALA A 51 -0.51 0.62 -5.85
C ALA A 51 0.99 0.69 -5.55
N LYS A 52 1.65 -0.48 -5.61
CA LYS A 52 3.10 -0.62 -5.38
C LYS A 52 3.89 0.23 -6.37
N ARG A 53 3.54 0.15 -7.66
CA ARG A 53 4.17 0.98 -8.70
C ARG A 53 3.91 2.47 -8.46
N ARG A 54 2.68 2.88 -8.16
CA ARG A 54 2.35 4.28 -7.90
C ARG A 54 3.16 4.85 -6.75
N MET A 55 3.27 4.11 -5.65
CA MET A 55 4.12 4.48 -4.51
C MET A 55 5.58 4.64 -4.91
N GLU A 56 6.14 3.68 -5.64
CA GLU A 56 7.53 3.75 -6.08
C GLU A 56 7.78 4.96 -7.00
N THR A 57 6.87 5.19 -7.95
CA THR A 57 6.94 6.33 -8.87
C THR A 57 6.84 7.66 -8.15
N ALA A 58 5.88 7.80 -7.22
CA ALA A 58 5.72 9.02 -6.44
C ALA A 58 6.96 9.32 -5.59
N ALA A 59 7.56 8.29 -4.98
CA ALA A 59 8.72 8.45 -4.13
C ALA A 59 9.98 8.83 -4.91
N ARG A 60 10.16 8.24 -6.09
CA ARG A 60 11.22 8.66 -7.02
C ARG A 60 10.99 10.08 -7.53
N ALA A 61 9.75 10.44 -7.86
CA ALA A 61 9.39 11.78 -8.32
C ALA A 61 9.64 12.86 -7.25
N ALA A 62 9.50 12.50 -5.97
CA ALA A 62 9.84 13.37 -4.85
C ALA A 62 11.36 13.54 -4.63
N GLY A 63 12.19 12.78 -5.35
CA GLY A 63 13.65 12.84 -5.31
C GLY A 63 14.31 11.88 -4.34
N PHE A 64 13.58 10.89 -3.82
CA PHE A 64 14.12 9.89 -2.90
C PHE A 64 14.61 8.65 -3.64
N GLN A 65 15.67 8.01 -3.14
CA GLN A 65 16.04 6.67 -3.57
C GLN A 65 15.09 5.67 -2.92
N VAL A 66 14.38 4.86 -3.70
CA VAL A 66 13.32 4.00 -3.15
C VAL A 66 13.81 2.58 -2.97
N LYS A 67 13.75 2.08 -1.73
CA LYS A 67 13.99 0.68 -1.40
C LYS A 67 12.67 -0.02 -1.15
N ASN A 68 12.23 -0.80 -2.13
CA ASN A 68 10.91 -1.42 -2.11
C ASN A 68 10.93 -2.82 -1.50
N GLY A 69 10.48 -2.93 -0.25
CA GLY A 69 10.20 -4.17 0.47
C GLY A 69 8.70 -4.55 0.50
N LEU A 70 7.85 -3.87 -0.27
CA LEU A 70 6.40 -4.10 -0.27
C LEU A 70 6.06 -5.46 -0.90
N ARG A 71 5.25 -6.23 -0.18
CA ARG A 71 4.62 -7.46 -0.64
C ARG A 71 3.16 -7.19 -0.98
N VAL A 72 2.74 -7.63 -2.16
CA VAL A 72 1.33 -7.56 -2.56
C VAL A 72 0.59 -8.67 -1.83
N THR A 73 -0.43 -8.33 -1.05
CA THR A 73 -1.31 -9.33 -0.46
C THR A 73 -2.14 -9.93 -1.59
N PRO A 74 -2.16 -11.26 -1.79
CA PRO A 74 -3.10 -11.85 -2.72
C PRO A 74 -4.50 -11.56 -2.21
N ALA A 75 -5.34 -10.92 -3.03
CA ALA A 75 -6.75 -10.79 -2.73
C ALA A 75 -7.29 -12.21 -2.49
N ILE A 76 -7.69 -12.51 -1.25
CA ILE A 76 -8.39 -13.76 -0.97
C ILE A 76 -9.74 -13.57 -1.66
N VAL A 77 -9.86 -14.11 -2.88
CA VAL A 77 -11.16 -14.36 -3.48
C VAL A 77 -11.85 -15.34 -2.54
N GLN A 78 -12.70 -14.81 -1.67
CA GLN A 78 -13.61 -15.63 -0.89
C GLN A 78 -14.49 -16.32 -1.92
N PHE A 79 -14.16 -17.58 -2.21
CA PHE A 79 -14.95 -18.42 -3.09
C PHE A 79 -16.26 -18.65 -2.32
N VAL A 80 -17.26 -17.81 -2.58
CA VAL A 80 -18.62 -18.07 -2.11
C VAL A 80 -19.05 -19.27 -2.96
N PRO A 81 -19.15 -20.49 -2.40
CA PRO A 81 -19.71 -21.59 -3.18
C PRO A 81 -21.09 -21.12 -3.66
N PRO A 82 -21.44 -21.29 -4.95
CA PRO A 82 -22.80 -21.05 -5.38
C PRO A 82 -23.69 -21.87 -4.46
N ASP A 83 -24.73 -21.23 -3.91
CA ASP A 83 -25.72 -21.85 -3.04
C ASP A 83 -26.32 -23.06 -3.79
N PHE A 84 -25.73 -24.24 -3.58
CA PHE A 84 -26.32 -25.50 -3.99
C PHE A 84 -27.40 -25.79 -2.96
N SER A 85 -28.52 -25.09 -3.08
CA SER A 85 -29.79 -25.52 -2.50
C SER A 85 -30.02 -26.96 -2.96
N PRO A 86 -30.02 -27.96 -2.08
CA PRO A 86 -30.37 -29.31 -2.48
C PRO A 86 -31.84 -29.28 -2.88
N THR A 87 -32.11 -29.37 -4.18
CA THR A 87 -33.46 -29.57 -4.70
C THR A 87 -34.02 -30.82 -4.03
N GLU A 88 -34.98 -30.61 -3.14
CA GLU A 88 -35.74 -31.66 -2.46
C GLU A 88 -36.23 -32.69 -3.51
N PRO A 89 -35.93 -33.99 -3.36
CA PRO A 89 -36.46 -34.97 -4.28
C PRO A 89 -37.97 -35.06 -4.07
N ALA A 90 -38.73 -34.65 -5.10
CA ALA A 90 -40.18 -34.75 -5.14
C ALA A 90 -40.63 -36.16 -4.69
N SER A 91 -41.43 -36.19 -3.62
CA SER A 91 -42.11 -37.41 -3.18
C SER A 91 -43.02 -37.91 -4.31
N PRO A 92 -42.96 -39.20 -4.70
CA PRO A 92 -43.90 -39.72 -5.68
C PRO A 92 -45.30 -39.84 -5.05
N PRO A 93 -46.38 -39.43 -5.76
CA PRO A 93 -47.73 -39.66 -5.27
C PRO A 93 -48.04 -41.16 -5.28
N ARG A 94 -48.73 -41.60 -4.22
CA ARG A 94 -49.14 -42.99 -3.95
C ARG A 94 -50.41 -43.38 -4.70
#